data_AF-A0AAP0GG73-F1
#
_entry.id   AF-A0AAP0GG73-F1
#
_cell.length_a   1.000
_cell.length_b   1.000
_cell.length_c   1.000
_cell.angle_alpha   90.00
_cell.angle_beta   90.00
_cell.angle_gamma   90.00
#
_symmetry.space_group_name_H-M   'P 1'
#
loop_
_entity.id
_entity.type
_entity.pdbx_description
1 polymer ?
#
loop_
_entity_poly.entity_id
_entity_poly.type
_entity_poly.pdbx_seq_one_letter_code
_entity_poly.pdbx_strand_id
1 'polypeptide(L)'
;MSLKDGRNKMSKSDPSDSSCINLNDSAEQIYQKIKKAKSDHLTYISYDHAARPKISNLIDIYASLAGKHIDQIILEYQYQGFAKFKQDLAETRSFILELISLNRHSCFKKLKKHRLP
;
A
#
# COMPACT_ATOMS: atom_id res chain seq x y z
N MET A 1 3.41 -7.45 5.92
CA MET A 1 2.35 -8.25 6.59
C MET A 1 1.03 -8.11 5.83
N SER A 2 0.11 -9.07 5.97
CA SER A 2 -1.21 -9.08 5.33
C SER A 2 -2.08 -7.92 5.80
N LEU A 3 -2.89 -7.37 4.90
CA LEU A 3 -3.79 -6.25 5.20
C LEU A 3 -4.97 -6.64 6.09
N LYS A 4 -5.29 -7.94 6.17
CA LYS A 4 -6.31 -8.46 7.10
C LYS A 4 -5.71 -8.88 8.43
N ASP A 5 -4.57 -9.57 8.38
CA ASP A 5 -3.90 -10.08 9.57
C ASP A 5 -2.44 -9.63 9.59
N GLY A 6 -2.14 -8.73 10.52
CA GLY A 6 -0.79 -8.18 10.72
C GLY A 6 0.25 -9.21 11.16
N ARG A 7 -0.13 -10.43 11.54
CA ARG A 7 0.80 -11.52 11.89
C ARG A 7 1.20 -12.40 10.71
N ASN A 8 0.43 -12.36 9.62
CA ASN A 8 0.69 -13.18 8.44
C ASN A 8 1.45 -12.39 7.38
N LYS A 9 2.30 -13.07 6.59
CA LYS A 9 2.92 -12.46 5.42
C LYS A 9 1.86 -12.21 4.33
N MET A 10 2.02 -11.15 3.52
CA MET A 10 1.21 -10.99 2.32
C MET A 10 1.49 -12.17 1.38
N SER A 11 0.45 -12.90 0.99
CA SER A 11 0.57 -13.97 0.01
C SER A 11 -0.44 -13.79 -1.10
N LYS A 12 0.02 -13.95 -2.34
CA LYS A 12 -0.85 -14.01 -3.52
C LYS A 12 -1.76 -15.24 -3.49
N SER A 13 -1.36 -16.30 -2.79
CA SER A 13 -2.12 -17.55 -2.67
C SER A 13 -3.16 -17.54 -1.54
N ASP A 14 -3.29 -16.44 -0.80
CA ASP A 14 -4.31 -16.31 0.23
C ASP A 14 -5.70 -16.33 -0.43
N PRO A 15 -6.67 -17.12 0.09
CA PRO A 15 -8.01 -17.18 -0.48
C PRO A 15 -8.74 -15.83 -0.47
N SER A 16 -8.33 -14.89 0.39
CA SER A 16 -8.87 -13.55 0.45
C SER A 16 -8.04 -12.59 -0.41
N ASP A 17 -8.57 -12.15 -1.55
CA ASP A 17 -7.91 -11.16 -2.43
C ASP A 17 -7.61 -9.82 -1.71
N SER A 18 -8.37 -9.49 -0.68
CA SER A 18 -8.15 -8.29 0.16
C SER A 18 -6.98 -8.41 1.16
N SER A 19 -6.28 -9.54 1.19
CA SER A 19 -5.10 -9.74 2.05
C SER A 19 -3.83 -9.08 1.50
N CYS A 20 -3.75 -8.90 0.19
CA CYS A 20 -2.58 -8.39 -0.53
C CYS A 20 -2.97 -7.39 -1.63
N ILE A 21 -2.03 -6.51 -1.99
CA ILE A 21 -2.21 -5.58 -3.10
C ILE A 21 -1.38 -6.07 -4.28
N ASN A 22 -2.03 -6.38 -5.39
CA ASN A 22 -1.35 -6.77 -6.62
C ASN A 22 -0.92 -5.55 -7.43
N LEU A 23 0.10 -5.73 -8.27
CA LEU A 23 0.57 -4.69 -9.20
C LEU A 23 -0.39 -4.42 -10.36
N ASN A 24 -1.35 -5.32 -10.59
CA ASN A 24 -2.38 -5.18 -11.62
C ASN A 24 -3.72 -4.73 -11.04
N ASP A 25 -3.81 -4.51 -9.72
CA ASP A 25 -5.04 -3.98 -9.12
C ASP A 25 -5.27 -2.55 -9.63
N SER A 26 -6.53 -2.22 -9.92
CA SER A 26 -6.91 -0.85 -10.29
C SER A 26 -6.81 0.10 -9.09
N ALA A 27 -6.73 1.39 -9.36
CA ALA A 27 -6.73 2.44 -8.33
C ALA A 27 -7.87 2.24 -7.31
N GLU A 28 -9.08 1.96 -7.80
CA GLU A 28 -10.26 1.72 -6.96
C GLU A 28 -10.10 0.44 -6.11
N GLN A 29 -9.62 -0.67 -6.69
CA GLN A 29 -9.40 -1.90 -5.94
C GLN A 29 -8.41 -1.69 -4.80
N ILE A 30 -7.35 -0.93 -5.05
CA ILE A 30 -6.31 -0.64 -4.07
C ILE A 30 -6.84 0.25 -2.96
N TYR A 31 -7.57 1.30 -3.34
CA TYR A 31 -8.25 2.18 -2.40
C TYR A 31 -9.16 1.36 -1.47
N GLN A 32 -9.98 0.47 -2.02
CA GLN A 32 -10.86 -0.38 -1.23
C GLN A 32 -10.10 -1.36 -0.33
N LYS A 33 -9.00 -1.96 -0.82
CA LYS A 33 -8.16 -2.87 -0.03
C LYS A 33 -7.48 -2.16 1.15
N ILE A 34 -6.94 -0.95 0.94
CA ILE A 34 -6.30 -0.15 1.99
C ILE A 34 -7.35 0.37 2.99
N LYS A 35 -8.49 0.84 2.50
CA LYS A 35 -9.59 1.31 3.34
C LYS A 35 -10.09 0.20 4.27
N LYS A 36 -10.29 -1.01 3.72
CA LYS A 36 -10.73 -2.20 4.45
C LYS A 36 -9.63 -2.87 5.29
N ALA A 37 -8.36 -2.46 5.14
CA ALA A 37 -7.26 -3.01 5.92
C ALA A 37 -7.57 -2.87 7.41
N LYS A 38 -7.42 -3.96 8.16
CA LYS A 38 -7.80 -3.98 9.57
C LYS A 38 -6.85 -3.06 10.34
N SER A 39 -7.40 -2.10 11.06
CA SER A 39 -6.64 -1.20 11.94
C SER A 39 -6.91 -1.54 13.40
N ASP A 40 -6.04 -1.04 14.29
CA ASP A 40 -6.21 -1.18 15.73
C ASP A 40 -7.31 -0.24 16.25
N HIS A 41 -7.72 -0.41 17.51
CA HIS A 41 -8.80 0.37 18.14
C HIS A 41 -8.38 1.75 18.66
N LEU A 42 -7.08 2.05 18.63
CA LEU A 42 -6.57 3.36 19.04
C LEU A 42 -6.98 4.43 18.03
N THR A 43 -6.96 5.70 18.45
CA THR A 43 -7.35 6.86 17.61
C THR A 43 -6.16 7.60 17.00
N TYR A 44 -4.93 7.32 17.44
CA TYR A 44 -3.70 7.95 16.97
C TYR A 44 -2.77 6.98 16.24
N ILE A 45 -2.00 7.52 15.30
CA ILE A 45 -0.96 6.78 14.58
C ILE A 45 0.29 6.68 15.44
N SER A 46 0.76 5.45 15.64
CA SER A 46 2.07 5.18 16.23
C SER A 46 2.69 3.97 15.56
N TYR A 47 4.00 3.85 15.69
CA TYR A 47 4.77 2.76 15.12
C TYR A 47 5.27 1.83 16.22
N ASP A 48 4.82 0.59 16.17
CA ASP A 48 5.29 -0.51 17.02
C ASP A 48 4.97 -1.82 16.32
N HIS A 49 5.98 -2.56 15.86
CA HIS A 49 5.76 -3.83 15.17
C HIS A 49 5.26 -4.94 16.09
N ALA A 50 5.62 -4.91 17.37
CA ALA A 50 5.26 -5.94 18.33
C ALA A 50 3.84 -5.75 18.86
N ALA A 51 3.51 -4.53 19.29
CA ALA A 51 2.19 -4.22 19.83
C ALA A 51 1.15 -3.87 18.75
N ARG A 52 1.59 -3.24 17.64
CA ARG A 52 0.70 -2.67 16.62
C ARG A 52 1.10 -3.06 15.18
N PRO A 53 1.22 -4.36 14.86
CA PRO A 53 1.76 -4.83 13.58
C PRO A 53 0.96 -4.35 12.36
N LYS A 54 -0.35 -4.09 12.52
CA LYS A 54 -1.24 -3.68 11.43
C LYS A 54 -0.96 -2.26 10.96
N ILE A 55 -0.92 -1.29 11.87
CA ILE A 55 -0.65 0.09 11.51
C ILE A 55 0.81 0.27 11.11
N SER A 56 1.75 -0.38 11.81
CA SER A 56 3.18 -0.31 11.49
C SER A 56 3.45 -0.75 10.05
N ASN A 57 2.80 -1.84 9.62
CA ASN A 57 2.86 -2.29 8.23
C ASN A 57 2.29 -1.27 7.23
N LEU A 58 1.22 -0.53 7.56
CA LEU A 58 0.71 0.52 6.67
C LEU A 58 1.66 1.72 6.62
N ILE A 59 2.29 2.07 7.75
CA ILE A 59 3.32 3.12 7.82
C ILE A 59 4.54 2.72 7.00
N ASP A 60 5.01 1.48 7.08
CA ASP A 60 6.14 1.00 6.27
C ASP A 60 5.87 1.12 4.77
N ILE A 61 4.65 0.73 4.35
CA ILE A 61 4.22 0.86 2.95
C ILE A 61 4.21 2.33 2.56
N TYR A 62 3.64 3.21 3.39
CA TYR A 62 3.60 4.65 3.11
C TYR A 62 5.01 5.25 3.01
N ALA A 63 5.89 4.96 3.97
CA ALA A 63 7.28 5.39 3.99
C ALA A 63 8.03 4.96 2.73
N SER A 64 7.86 3.70 2.32
CA SER A 64 8.51 3.14 1.13
C SER A 64 8.00 3.78 -0.17
N LEU A 65 6.72 4.15 -0.24
CA LEU A 65 6.12 4.74 -1.43
C LEU A 65 6.37 6.26 -1.52
N ALA A 66 6.26 6.97 -0.40
CA ALA A 66 6.43 8.41 -0.32
C ALA A 66 7.90 8.85 -0.16
N GLY A 67 8.81 7.92 0.15
CA GLY A 67 10.21 8.23 0.44
C GLY A 67 10.40 9.05 1.72
N LYS A 68 9.46 8.96 2.66
CA LYS A 68 9.46 9.71 3.93
C LYS A 68 9.97 8.83 5.08
N HIS A 69 10.58 9.45 6.09
CA HIS A 69 10.96 8.73 7.30
C HIS A 69 9.74 8.40 8.16
N ILE A 70 9.77 7.26 8.87
CA ILE A 70 8.66 6.81 9.73
C ILE A 70 8.29 7.89 10.75
N ASP A 71 9.27 8.51 11.41
CA ASP A 71 9.02 9.55 12.41
C ASP A 71 8.29 10.77 11.83
N GLN A 72 8.62 11.15 10.58
CA GLN A 72 7.93 12.26 9.90
C GLN A 72 6.46 11.92 9.66
N ILE A 73 6.18 10.67 9.29
CA ILE A 73 4.81 10.19 9.04
C ILE A 73 4.03 10.16 10.36
N ILE A 74 4.65 9.71 11.46
CA ILE A 74 4.00 9.72 12.78
C ILE A 74 3.65 11.16 13.17
N LEU A 75 4.59 12.10 13.02
CA LEU A 75 4.36 13.52 13.36
C LEU A 75 3.26 14.15 12.49
N GLU A 76 3.29 13.88 11.18
CA GLU A 76 2.32 14.41 10.22
C GLU A 76 0.89 13.93 10.54
N TYR A 77 0.74 12.68 10.99
CA TYR A 77 -0.55 12.07 11.23
C TYR A 77 -0.88 11.83 12.73
N GLN A 78 -0.09 12.35 13.67
CA GLN A 78 -0.26 12.13 15.11
C GLN A 78 -1.66 12.53 15.59
N TYR A 79 -2.17 13.65 15.07
CA TYR A 79 -3.47 14.22 15.39
C TYR A 79 -4.52 13.99 14.30
N GLN A 80 -4.15 13.26 13.24
CA GLN A 80 -5.05 12.95 12.13
C GLN A 80 -5.64 11.55 12.34
N GLY A 81 -6.93 11.39 12.03
CA GLY A 81 -7.58 10.10 12.12
C GLY A 81 -7.09 9.10 11.06
N PHE A 82 -7.19 7.80 11.36
CA PHE A 82 -6.81 6.72 10.43
C PHE A 82 -7.48 6.79 9.07
N ALA A 83 -8.69 7.34 9.00
CA ALA A 83 -9.42 7.48 7.75
C ALA A 83 -8.65 8.35 6.75
N LYS A 84 -8.09 9.48 7.23
CA LYS A 84 -7.32 10.40 6.40
C LYS A 84 -6.01 9.78 5.96
N PHE A 85 -5.27 9.16 6.89
CA PHE A 85 -4.03 8.44 6.56
C PHE A 85 -4.25 7.34 5.52
N LYS A 86 -5.29 6.51 5.67
CA LYS A 86 -5.62 5.46 4.69
C LYS A 86 -5.98 6.01 3.32
N GLN A 87 -6.65 7.15 3.28
CA GLN A 87 -6.98 7.84 2.04
C GLN A 87 -5.71 8.32 1.33
N ASP A 88 -4.85 9.05 2.03
CA ASP A 88 -3.61 9.59 1.45
C ASP A 88 -2.64 8.49 1.00
N LEU A 89 -2.57 7.38 1.75
CA LEU A 89 -1.81 6.20 1.37
C LEU A 89 -2.34 5.55 0.08
N ALA A 90 -3.67 5.45 -0.06
CA ALA A 90 -4.28 4.89 -1.25
C ALA A 90 -4.03 5.77 -2.50
N GLU A 91 -4.11 7.09 -2.34
CA GLU A 91 -3.82 8.06 -3.41
C GLU A 91 -2.36 7.97 -3.86
N THR A 92 -1.41 7.93 -2.91
CA THR A 92 0.03 7.81 -3.20
C THR A 92 0.34 6.55 -4.02
N ARG A 93 -0.30 5.42 -3.70
CA ARG A 93 -0.08 4.17 -4.42
C ARG A 93 -0.72 4.15 -5.80
N SER A 94 -1.92 4.73 -5.94
CA SER A 94 -2.59 4.86 -7.24
C SER A 94 -1.68 5.55 -8.24
N PHE A 95 -1.07 6.66 -7.81
CA PHE A 95 -0.11 7.41 -8.62
C PHE A 95 1.08 6.55 -9.07
N ILE A 96 1.70 5.81 -8.15
CA ILE A 96 2.86 4.96 -8.47
C ILE A 96 2.51 3.84 -9.45
N LEU A 97 1.34 3.22 -9.30
CA LEU A 97 0.93 2.14 -10.21
C LEU A 97 0.51 2.65 -11.58
N GLU A 98 -0.08 3.83 -11.65
CA GLU A 98 -0.32 4.51 -12.91
C GLU A 98 1.00 4.79 -13.64
N LEU A 99 2.02 5.31 -12.95
CA LEU A 99 3.36 5.49 -13.51
C LEU A 99 3.99 4.17 -13.98
N ILE A 100 3.89 3.11 -13.18
CA ILE A 100 4.41 1.79 -13.55
C ILE A 100 3.63 1.22 -14.74
N SER A 101 2.31 1.38 -14.79
CA SER A 101 1.47 0.90 -15.90
C SER A 101 1.81 1.58 -17.22
N LEU A 102 1.96 2.92 -17.20
CA LEU A 102 2.41 3.70 -18.35
C LEU A 102 3.78 3.22 -18.85
N ASN A 103 4.73 3.00 -17.93
CA ASN A 103 6.06 2.50 -18.24
C ASN A 103 6.07 1.05 -18.73
N ARG A 104 5.21 0.17 -18.19
CA ARG A 104 5.06 -1.19 -18.71
C ARG A 104 4.51 -1.19 -20.12
N HIS A 105 3.47 -0.40 -20.41
CA HIS A 105 2.90 -0.32 -21.75
C HIS A 105 3.92 0.18 -22.78
N SER A 106 4.73 1.19 -22.43
CA SER A 106 5.79 1.69 -23.31
C SER A 106 6.91 0.65 -23.50
N CYS A 107 7.32 -0.04 -22.44
CA CYS A 107 8.33 -1.09 -22.48
C CYS A 107 7.86 -2.32 -23.27
N PHE A 108 6.60 -2.76 -23.10
CA PHE A 108 6.02 -3.89 -23.83
C PHE A 108 5.88 -3.59 -25.33
N LYS A 109 5.54 -2.34 -25.69
CA LYS A 109 5.54 -1.87 -27.09
C LYS A 109 6.96 -1.89 -27.70
N LYS A 110 7.98 -1.48 -26.94
CA LYS A 110 9.40 -1.57 -27.37
C LYS A 110 9.86 -3.02 -27.53
N LEU A 111 9.50 -3.90 -26.60
CA LEU A 111 9.86 -5.33 -26.66
C LEU A 111 9.21 -6.06 -27.84
N LYS A 112 7.96 -5.75 -28.20
CA LYS A 112 7.32 -6.29 -29.42
C LYS A 112 7.97 -5.81 -30.72
N LYS A 113 8.58 -4.63 -30.73
CA LYS A 113 9.32 -4.10 -31.89
C LYS A 113 10.68 -4.79 -32.11
N HIS A 114 11.29 -5.34 -31.07
CA HIS A 114 12.61 -6.00 -31.11
C HIS A 114 12.53 -7.55 -31.15
N ARG A 115 11.34 -8.14 -31.11
CA ARG A 115 11.10 -9.57 -31.40
C ARG A 115 10.48 -9.71 -32.80
N LEU A 116 11.27 -9.44 -33.83
CA LEU A 116 11.13 -9.88 -35.22
C LEU A 116 12.59 -9.91 -35.73
N PRO A 117 13.08 -11.00 -36.33
CA PRO A 117 12.40 -11.88 -37.28
C PRO A 117 11.69 -13.10 -36.65
#